data_AF-A0A7X7LY94-F1
#
_entry.id   AF-A0A7X7LY94-F1
#
_cell.length_a   1.000
_cell.length_b   1.000
_cell.length_c   1.000
_cell.angle_alpha   90.00
_cell.angle_beta   90.00
_cell.angle_gamma   90.00
#
_symmetry.space_group_name_H-M   'P 1'
#
loop_
_entity.id
_entity.type
_entity.pdbx_description
1 polymer ?
#
loop_
_entity_poly.entity_id
_entity_poly.type
_entity_poly.pdbx_seq_one_letter_code
_entity_poly.pdbx_strand_id
1 'polypeptide(L)'
;TGSRMDDVIYEEFKGTGNMELHLDRRLAEKRVYPAINVNRSGTRREELLLPQDILQKTWILRRLLHGMDDIEAVEFLLGRLKSSKTNADFFGSMR
;
A
#
# COMPACT_ATOMS: atom_id res chain seq x y z
N THR A 1 12.06 -9.93 13.36
CA THR A 1 11.85 -10.59 14.67
C THR A 1 13.04 -10.45 15.62
N GLY A 2 14.16 -9.88 15.17
CA GLY A 2 15.43 -9.92 15.91
C GLY A 2 16.29 -11.13 15.54
N SER A 3 15.76 -12.08 14.75
CA SER A 3 16.49 -13.22 14.20
C SER A 3 16.93 -12.93 12.77
N ARG A 4 18.24 -13.04 12.50
CA ARG A 4 18.78 -12.95 11.12
C ARG A 4 18.27 -14.05 10.21
N MET A 5 17.92 -15.21 10.78
CA MET A 5 17.34 -16.32 10.01
C MET A 5 16.02 -15.92 9.36
N ASP A 6 15.19 -15.15 10.08
CA ASP A 6 13.89 -14.73 9.57
C ASP A 6 14.04 -13.69 8.45
N ASP A 7 15.07 -12.84 8.53
CA ASP A 7 15.38 -11.88 7.47
C ASP A 7 15.82 -12.60 6.17
N VAL A 8 16.64 -13.65 6.29
CA VAL A 8 17.06 -14.47 5.14
C VAL A 8 15.87 -15.20 4.52
N ILE A 9 15.04 -15.85 5.35
CA ILE A 9 13.84 -16.55 4.88
C ILE A 9 12.88 -15.59 4.17
N TYR A 10 12.71 -14.37 4.70
CA TYR A 10 11.87 -13.35 4.08
C TYR A 10 12.38 -12.99 2.67
N GLU A 11 13.67 -12.71 2.50
CA GLU A 11 14.23 -12.34 1.19
C GLU A 11 14.15 -13.50 0.17
N GLU A 12 14.36 -14.75 0.59
CA GLU A 12 14.19 -15.93 -0.27
C GLU A 12 12.74 -16.09 -0.77
N PHE A 13 11.75 -15.98 0.14
CA PHE A 13 10.34 -16.05 -0.25
C PHE A 13 9.89 -14.86 -1.10
N LYS A 14 10.44 -13.67 -0.84
CA LYS A 14 10.19 -12.47 -1.64
C LYS A 14 10.62 -12.65 -3.10
N GLY A 15 11.76 -13.29 -3.33
CA GLY A 15 12.24 -13.62 -4.68
C GLY A 15 11.29 -14.55 -5.46
N THR A 16 10.58 -15.40 -4.73
CA THR A 16 9.69 -16.45 -5.29
C THR A 16 8.26 -15.95 -5.51
N GLY A 17 7.77 -15.05 -4.66
CA GLY A 17 6.41 -14.50 -4.73
C GLY A 17 6.21 -13.43 -5.81
N ASN A 18 4.95 -13.08 -6.07
CA ASN A 18 4.55 -12.01 -7.00
C ASN A 18 3.69 -10.92 -6.36
N MET A 19 3.35 -11.03 -5.07
CA MET A 19 2.60 -10.05 -4.30
C MET A 19 3.17 -9.96 -2.89
N GLU A 20 3.36 -8.73 -2.42
CA GLU A 20 3.84 -8.43 -1.08
C GLU A 20 2.89 -7.43 -0.40
N LEU A 21 2.48 -7.75 0.83
CA LEU A 21 1.70 -6.86 1.68
C LEU A 21 2.45 -6.62 2.98
N HIS A 22 3.05 -5.44 3.09
CA HIS A 22 3.86 -5.03 4.24
C HIS A 22 2.99 -4.37 5.29
N LEU A 23 3.17 -4.77 6.56
CA LEU A 23 2.52 -4.13 7.70
C LEU A 23 3.57 -3.38 8.54
N ASP A 24 3.26 -2.15 8.96
CA ASP A 24 4.17 -1.35 9.79
C ASP A 24 3.76 -1.41 11.26
N ARG A 25 4.73 -1.78 12.12
CA ARG A 25 4.53 -1.84 13.57
C ARG A 25 4.18 -0.47 14.16
N ARG A 26 4.79 0.61 13.66
CA ARG A 26 4.58 1.98 14.19
C ARG A 26 3.13 2.43 13.99
N LEU A 27 2.50 2.03 12.88
CA LEU A 27 1.07 2.26 12.62
C LEU A 27 0.20 1.49 13.61
N ALA A 28 0.50 0.21 13.82
CA ALA A 28 -0.23 -0.63 14.76
C ALA A 28 -0.12 -0.12 16.22
N GLU A 29 1.06 0.35 16.63
CA GLU A 29 1.28 0.96 17.96
C GLU A 29 0.49 2.26 18.14
N LYS A 30 0.33 3.06 17.08
CA LYS A 30 -0.55 4.23 17.04
C LYS A 30 -2.04 3.89 16.90
N ARG A 31 -2.41 2.61 16.84
CA ARG A 31 -3.79 2.13 16.61
C ARG A 31 -4.40 2.62 15.29
N VAL A 32 -3.58 2.85 14.28
CA VAL A 32 -4.04 3.18 12.92
C VAL A 32 -4.23 1.88 12.15
N TYR A 33 -5.48 1.60 11.76
CA TYR A 33 -5.83 0.37 11.04
C TYR A 33 -6.58 0.68 9.74
N PRO A 34 -6.32 -0.09 8.66
CA PRO A 34 -5.29 -1.13 8.53
C PRO A 34 -3.85 -0.57 8.54
N ALA A 35 -2.93 -1.26 9.22
CA ALA A 35 -1.54 -0.85 9.40
C ALA A 35 -0.65 -1.21 8.19
N ILE A 36 -1.14 -0.99 6.97
CA ILE A 36 -0.49 -1.39 5.72
C ILE A 36 0.50 -0.32 5.28
N ASN A 37 1.75 -0.70 5.04
CA ASN A 37 2.72 0.14 4.37
C ASN A 37 2.47 0.11 2.85
N VAL A 38 1.81 1.15 2.33
CA VAL A 38 1.39 1.22 0.93
C VAL A 38 2.58 1.37 -0.03
N ASN A 39 3.62 2.08 0.38
CA ASN A 39 4.81 2.33 -0.43
C ASN A 39 5.61 1.04 -0.69
N ARG A 40 5.73 0.18 0.32
CA ARG A 40 6.44 -1.11 0.22
C ARG A 40 5.59 -2.26 -0.35
N SER A 41 4.28 -2.15 -0.27
CA SER A 41 3.36 -3.19 -0.76
C SER A 41 3.14 -3.08 -2.27
N GLY A 42 2.97 -4.20 -2.95
CA GLY A 42 2.72 -4.21 -4.40
C GLY A 42 2.56 -5.61 -5.00
N THR A 43 2.09 -5.64 -6.24
CA THR A 43 1.87 -6.85 -7.02
C THR A 43 2.58 -6.71 -8.37
N ARG A 44 3.36 -7.72 -8.76
CA ARG A 44 3.97 -7.76 -10.09
C ARG A 44 2.89 -8.03 -11.14
N ARG A 45 3.02 -7.38 -12.30
CA ARG A 45 2.06 -7.49 -13.42
C ARG A 45 0.62 -7.09 -13.08
N GLU A 46 0.46 -6.04 -12.25
CA GLU A 46 -0.86 -5.54 -11.84
C GLU A 46 -1.70 -5.01 -13.02
N GLU A 47 -1.09 -4.71 -14.17
CA GLU A 47 -1.79 -4.34 -15.41
C GLU A 47 -2.71 -5.44 -15.96
N LEU A 48 -2.51 -6.69 -15.55
CA LEU A 48 -3.40 -7.80 -15.91
C LEU A 48 -4.61 -7.92 -14.99
N LEU A 49 -4.59 -7.24 -13.84
CA LEU A 49 -5.62 -7.35 -12.80
C LEU A 49 -6.51 -6.12 -12.72
N LEU A 50 -5.96 -4.96 -13.09
CA LEU A 50 -6.66 -3.68 -13.00
C LEU A 50 -7.00 -3.14 -14.40
N PRO A 51 -8.22 -2.62 -14.60
CA PRO A 51 -8.54 -1.81 -15.76
C PRO A 51 -7.57 -0.64 -15.92
N GLN A 52 -7.28 -0.24 -17.17
CA GLN A 52 -6.24 0.76 -17.47
C GLN A 52 -6.49 2.11 -16.80
N ASP A 53 -7.74 2.54 -16.69
CA ASP A 53 -8.15 3.78 -16.04
C ASP A 53 -7.88 3.76 -14.53
N ILE A 54 -8.17 2.63 -13.88
CA ILE A 54 -7.88 2.43 -12.45
C ILE A 54 -6.38 2.31 -12.22
N LEU A 55 -5.65 1.64 -13.11
CA LEU A 55 -4.20 1.52 -13.03
C LEU A 55 -3.51 2.88 -13.07
N GLN A 56 -3.92 3.76 -13.99
CA GLN A 56 -3.39 5.12 -14.08
C GLN A 56 -3.66 5.94 -12.81
N LYS A 57 -4.88 5.89 -12.28
CA LYS A 57 -5.24 6.58 -11.03
C LYS A 57 -4.48 6.02 -9.83
N THR A 58 -4.29 4.71 -9.77
CA THR A 58 -3.49 4.04 -8.73
C THR A 58 -2.03 4.49 -8.79
N TRP A 59 -1.48 4.67 -10.00
CA TRP A 59 -0.12 5.18 -10.17
C TRP A 59 0.04 6.64 -9.71
N ILE A 60 -0.92 7.50 -10.04
CA ILE A 60 -0.96 8.89 -9.55
C ILE A 60 -1.04 8.90 -8.01
N LEU A 61 -1.92 8.08 -7.43
CA LEU A 61 -2.03 7.94 -5.98
C LEU A 61 -0.69 7.51 -5.36
N ARG A 62 -0.05 6.47 -5.90
CA ARG A 62 1.25 5.99 -5.41
C ARG A 62 2.32 7.07 -5.48
N ARG A 63 2.38 7.84 -6.56
CA ARG A 63 3.34 8.94 -6.70
C ARG A 63 3.12 10.04 -5.66
N LEU A 64 1.87 10.34 -5.34
CA LEU A 64 1.53 11.29 -4.28
C LEU A 64 1.97 10.76 -2.90
N LEU A 65 1.66 9.50 -2.59
CA LEU A 65 1.96 8.88 -1.30
C LEU A 65 3.47 8.67 -1.07
N HIS A 66 4.23 8.41 -2.13
CA HIS A 66 5.69 8.26 -2.05
C HIS A 66 6.41 9.54 -1.61
N GLY A 67 5.79 10.71 -1.75
CA GLY A 67 6.34 11.98 -1.26
C GLY A 67 6.18 12.21 0.25
N MET A 68 5.40 11.37 0.92
CA MET A 68 5.07 11.47 2.35
C MET A 68 5.86 10.44 3.15
N ASP A 69 5.99 10.64 4.47
CA ASP A 69 6.45 9.57 5.37
C ASP A 69 5.41 8.43 5.39
N ASP A 70 5.86 7.19 5.60
CA ASP A 70 4.99 6.00 5.56
C ASP A 70 3.77 6.11 6.49
N ILE A 71 3.92 6.74 7.66
CA ILE A 71 2.80 6.91 8.59
C ILE A 71 1.81 7.95 8.05
N GLU A 72 2.32 9.09 7.60
CA GLU A 72 1.53 10.18 7.05
C GLU A 72 0.77 9.74 5.80
N ALA A 73 1.42 8.97 4.92
CA ALA A 73 0.82 8.42 3.70
C ALA A 73 -0.43 7.59 4.01
N VAL A 74 -0.36 6.74 5.04
CA VAL A 74 -1.49 5.87 5.43
C VAL A 74 -2.60 6.68 6.08
N GLU A 75 -2.28 7.61 6.98
CA GLU A 75 -3.27 8.47 7.61
C GLU A 75 -3.98 9.36 6.58
N PHE A 76 -3.23 9.92 5.63
CA PHE A 76 -3.76 10.68 4.50
C PHE A 76 -4.70 9.83 3.65
N LEU A 77 -4.26 8.63 3.25
CA LEU A 77 -5.08 7.72 2.45
C LEU A 77 -6.37 7.33 3.17
N LEU A 78 -6.29 6.96 4.46
CA LEU A 78 -7.47 6.63 5.25
C LEU A 78 -8.40 7.82 5.42
N GLY A 79 -7.86 9.03 5.61
CA GLY A 79 -8.64 10.26 5.64
C GLY A 79 -9.43 10.49 4.36
N ARG A 80 -8.80 10.26 3.19
CA ARG A 80 -9.48 10.35 1.90
C ARG A 80 -10.51 9.25 1.70
N LEU A 81 -10.18 8.00 2.02
CA LEU A 81 -11.09 6.87 1.86
C LEU A 81 -12.35 7.02 2.72
N LYS A 82 -12.24 7.59 3.93
CA LYS A 82 -13.39 7.86 4.81
C LYS A 82 -14.42 8.83 4.19
N SER A 83 -14.01 9.67 3.24
CA SER A 83 -14.92 10.60 2.56
C SER A 83 -15.77 9.93 1.46
N SER A 84 -15.43 8.70 1.09
CA SER A 84 -16.08 7.90 0.06
C SER A 84 -16.67 6.61 0.64
N LYS A 85 -17.79 6.13 0.09
CA LYS A 85 -18.33 4.82 0.47
C LYS A 85 -17.69 3.67 -0.30
N THR A 86 -17.28 3.92 -1.54
CA THR A 86 -16.70 2.91 -2.41
C THR A 86 -15.39 3.40 -3.03
N ASN A 87 -14.53 2.46 -3.43
CA ASN A 87 -13.30 2.79 -4.15
C ASN A 87 -13.60 3.44 -5.51
N ALA A 88 -14.73 3.09 -6.14
CA ALA A 88 -15.17 3.73 -7.37
C ALA A 88 -15.44 5.24 -7.16
N ASP A 89 -16.14 5.60 -6.08
CA ASP A 89 -16.38 7.01 -5.73
C ASP A 89 -15.07 7.73 -5.40
N PHE A 90 -14.19 7.08 -4.65
CA PHE A 90 -12.86 7.62 -4.32
C PHE A 90 -12.06 7.95 -5.58
N PHE A 91 -11.88 6.97 -6.47
CA PHE A 91 -11.17 7.17 -7.74
C PHE A 91 -11.93 8.12 -8.69
N GLY A 92 -13.25 8.22 -8.60
CA GLY A 92 -14.05 9.21 -9.33
C GLY A 92 -13.82 10.65 -8.86
N SER A 93 -13.50 10.83 -7.58
CA SER A 93 -13.20 12.14 -6.99
C SER A 93 -11.77 12.65 -7.28
N MET A 94 -10.87 11.74 -7.63
CA MET A 94 -9.50 12.05 -8.07
C MET A 94 -9.56 12.55 -9.52
N ARG A 95 -9.54 13.89 -9.68
CA ARG A 95 -9.38 14.57 -10.97
C ARG A 95 -7.92 14.87 -11.24
#